data_AF-A0A9W6J4C6-F1
#
_entry.id   AF-A0A9W6J4C6-F1
#
_cell.length_a   1.000
_cell.length_b   1.000
_cell.length_c   1.000
_cell.angle_alpha   90.00
_cell.angle_beta   90.00
_cell.angle_gamma   90.00
#
_symmetry.space_group_name_H-M   'P 1'
#
loop_
_entity.id
_entity.type
_entity.pdbx_description
1 polymer ?
#
loop_
_entity_poly.entity_id
_entity_poly.type
_entity_poly.pdbx_seq_one_letter_code
_entity_poly.pdbx_strand_id
1 'polypeptide(L)'
;MKRVSDTLSPETVATRALSFLAADFERLGRFLALSGLDPATIRQAARDPAFLPAVLDHLLGDERLLLAFSESEGLRPETVAEARRAFEDQPYDLD
;
A
#
# COMPACT_ATOMS: atom_id res chain seq x y z
N MET A 1 18.53 -26.43 5.15
CA MET A 1 18.81 -25.02 5.52
C MET A 1 17.54 -24.21 5.22
N LYS A 2 16.82 -23.73 6.25
CA LYS A 2 15.58 -22.95 6.09
C LYS A 2 15.92 -21.45 6.06
N ARG A 3 15.79 -20.82 4.90
CA ARG A 3 15.39 -19.41 4.78
C ARG A 3 14.45 -19.28 3.58
N VAL A 4 13.25 -19.87 3.73
CA VAL A 4 12.07 -19.16 3.23
C VAL A 4 11.95 -17.99 4.22
N SER A 5 12.56 -16.86 3.92
CA SER A 5 12.25 -15.64 4.66
C SER A 5 10.80 -15.37 4.32
N ASP A 6 9.90 -15.35 5.32
CA ASP A 6 8.50 -14.94 5.17
C ASP A 6 8.43 -13.45 4.79
N THR A 7 8.90 -13.11 3.59
CA THR A 7 8.75 -11.78 3.01
C THR A 7 7.29 -11.65 2.60
N LEU A 8 6.57 -10.69 3.18
CA LEU A 8 5.18 -10.41 2.83
C LEU A 8 5.07 -10.11 1.32
N SER A 9 3.99 -10.58 0.69
CA SER A 9 3.73 -10.21 -0.70
C SER A 9 3.45 -8.71 -0.83
N PRO A 10 3.74 -8.08 -1.98
CA PRO A 10 3.45 -6.67 -2.22
C PRO A 10 1.97 -6.31 -1.95
N GLU A 11 1.05 -7.18 -2.38
CA GLU A 11 -0.39 -7.03 -2.19
C GLU A 11 -0.77 -7.12 -0.71
N THR A 12 -0.08 -7.96 0.06
CA THR A 12 -0.29 -8.09 1.50
C THR A 12 0.10 -6.81 2.21
N VAL A 13 1.25 -6.22 1.87
CA VAL A 13 1.70 -4.94 2.45
C VAL A 13 0.72 -3.82 2.07
N ALA A 14 0.30 -3.74 0.81
CA ALA A 14 -0.64 -2.72 0.34
C ALA A 14 -2.03 -2.86 0.98
N THR A 15 -2.53 -4.07 1.16
CA THR A 15 -3.83 -4.32 1.81
C THR A 15 -3.80 -3.95 3.30
N ARG A 16 -2.69 -4.23 3.99
CA ARG A 16 -2.47 -3.79 5.37
C ARG A 16 -2.40 -2.26 5.45
N ALA A 17 -1.67 -1.63 4.53
CA ALA A 17 -1.61 -0.17 4.44
C ALA A 17 -3.00 0.45 4.21
N LEU A 18 -3.81 -0.11 3.30
CA LEU A 18 -5.18 0.33 3.10
C LEU A 18 -6.03 0.18 4.37
N SER A 19 -5.90 -0.93 5.08
CA SER A 19 -6.59 -1.17 6.35
C SER A 19 -6.17 -0.17 7.43
N PHE A 20 -4.88 0.15 7.50
CA PHE A 20 -4.32 1.16 8.40
C PHE A 20 -4.84 2.57 8.10
N LEU A 21 -5.00 2.93 6.82
CA LEU A 21 -5.65 4.18 6.42
C LEU A 21 -7.12 4.19 6.80
N ALA A 22 -7.84 3.09 6.53
CA ALA A 22 -9.28 2.97 6.80
C ALA A 22 -9.63 2.93 8.30
N ALA A 23 -8.67 2.59 9.17
CA ALA A 23 -8.85 2.60 10.62
C ALA A 23 -8.94 4.01 11.21
N ASP A 24 -8.60 5.06 10.45
CA ASP A 24 -8.59 6.45 10.89
C ASP A 24 -9.19 7.34 9.78
N PHE A 25 -10.34 7.97 10.06
CA PHE A 25 -11.07 8.78 9.08
C PHE A 25 -10.25 9.94 8.52
N GLU A 26 -9.33 10.52 9.30
CA GLU A 26 -8.47 11.61 8.86
C GLU A 26 -7.41 11.10 7.87
N ARG A 27 -6.83 9.92 8.13
CA ARG A 27 -5.88 9.29 7.20
C ARG A 27 -6.56 8.88 5.90
N LEU A 28 -7.70 8.20 6.00
CA LEU A 28 -8.49 7.81 4.84
C LEU A 28 -8.92 9.05 4.04
N GLY A 29 -9.43 10.09 4.70
CA GLY A 29 -9.85 11.33 4.07
C GLY A 29 -8.73 11.99 3.26
N ARG A 30 -7.50 12.06 3.82
CA ARG A 30 -6.34 12.59 3.10
C ARG A 30 -5.97 11.76 1.88
N PHE A 31 -5.98 10.42 1.99
CA PHE A 31 -5.72 9.55 0.84
C PHE A 31 -6.74 9.79 -0.29
N LEU A 32 -8.02 9.86 0.04
CA LEU A 32 -9.09 10.11 -0.94
C LEU A 32 -8.98 11.49 -1.60
N ALA A 33 -8.68 12.52 -0.81
CA ALA A 33 -8.49 13.88 -1.32
C ALA A 33 -7.30 13.97 -2.30
N LEU A 34 -6.19 13.26 -2.04
CA LEU A 34 -5.01 13.27 -2.90
C LEU A 34 -5.13 12.35 -4.11
N SER A 35 -5.83 11.23 -4.00
CA SER A 35 -6.05 10.29 -5.10
C SER A 35 -7.20 10.69 -6.03
N GLY A 36 -8.05 11.64 -5.61
CA GLY A 36 -9.26 12.04 -6.33
C GLY A 36 -10.38 10.98 -6.26
N LEU A 37 -10.28 10.02 -5.35
CA LEU A 37 -11.27 8.97 -5.16
C LEU A 37 -12.40 9.42 -4.23
N ASP A 38 -13.61 8.90 -4.49
CA ASP A 38 -14.76 9.06 -3.61
C ASP A 38 -14.84 7.84 -2.67
N PRO A 39 -15.16 8.00 -1.37
CA PRO A 39 -15.46 6.88 -0.48
C PRO A 39 -16.40 5.81 -1.09
N ALA A 40 -17.41 6.24 -1.85
CA ALA A 40 -18.38 5.37 -2.51
C ALA A 40 -17.75 4.53 -3.64
N THR A 41 -16.67 5.00 -4.26
CA THR A 41 -16.01 4.35 -5.40
C THR A 41 -14.77 3.54 -5.01
N ILE A 42 -14.34 3.55 -3.74
CA ILE A 42 -13.17 2.76 -3.27
C ILE A 42 -13.27 1.29 -3.68
N ARG A 43 -14.44 0.66 -3.51
CA ARG A 43 -14.62 -0.76 -3.88
C ARG A 43 -14.47 -1.02 -5.38
N GLN A 44 -14.79 -0.03 -6.21
CA GLN A 44 -14.57 -0.10 -7.65
C GLN A 44 -13.10 0.18 -7.98
N ALA A 45 -12.50 1.20 -7.36
CA ALA A 45 -11.09 1.54 -7.52
C ALA A 45 -10.16 0.39 -7.12
N ALA A 46 -10.51 -0.37 -6.08
CA ALA A 46 -9.76 -1.55 -5.64
C ALA A 46 -9.70 -2.70 -6.68
N ARG A 47 -10.46 -2.61 -7.77
CA ARG A 47 -10.36 -3.53 -8.92
C ARG A 47 -9.34 -3.08 -9.96
N ASP A 48 -8.86 -1.84 -9.88
CA ASP A 48 -7.82 -1.32 -10.74
C ASP A 48 -6.46 -1.87 -10.27
N PRO A 49 -5.66 -2.52 -11.15
CA PRO A 49 -4.31 -2.98 -10.83
C PRO A 49 -3.40 -1.88 -10.24
N ALA A 50 -3.63 -0.61 -10.59
CA ALA A 50 -2.85 0.52 -10.10
C ALA A 50 -3.23 0.98 -8.68
N PHE A 51 -4.35 0.49 -8.12
CA PHE A 51 -4.86 0.98 -6.84
C PHE A 51 -3.97 0.63 -5.66
N LEU A 52 -3.56 -0.63 -5.51
CA LEU A 52 -2.69 -1.06 -4.41
C LEU A 52 -1.29 -0.40 -4.46
N PRO A 53 -0.63 -0.26 -5.63
CA PRO A 53 0.55 0.58 -5.77
C PRO A 53 0.34 2.03 -5.29
N ALA A 54 -0.78 2.66 -5.65
CA ALA A 54 -1.09 4.02 -5.25
C ALA A 54 -1.28 4.20 -3.74
N VAL A 55 -1.78 3.17 -3.03
CA VAL A 55 -1.84 3.16 -1.57
C VAL A 55 -0.42 3.20 -0.97
N LEU A 56 0.50 2.40 -1.52
CA LEU A 56 1.90 2.41 -1.06
C LEU A 56 2.60 3.73 -1.40
N ASP A 57 2.35 4.30 -2.58
CA ASP A 57 2.87 5.62 -2.96
C ASP A 57 2.40 6.72 -2.01
N HIS A 58 1.15 6.65 -1.54
CA HIS A 58 0.63 7.59 -0.54
C HIS A 58 1.39 7.51 0.78
N LEU A 59 1.71 6.31 1.26
CA LEU A 59 2.54 6.14 2.46
C LEU A 59 3.96 6.65 2.24
N LEU A 60 4.59 6.29 1.12
CA LEU A 60 5.96 6.68 0.79
C LEU A 60 6.12 8.19 0.58
N GLY A 61 5.03 8.88 0.23
CA GLY A 61 4.99 10.34 0.09
C GLY A 61 4.94 11.12 1.41
N ASP A 62 4.70 10.47 2.56
CA ASP A 62 4.66 11.09 3.88
C ASP A 62 5.45 10.26 4.91
N GLU A 63 6.63 10.76 5.30
CA GLU A 63 7.52 10.08 6.24
C GLU A 63 6.86 9.75 7.58
N ARG A 64 6.01 10.63 8.12
CA ARG A 64 5.34 10.38 9.40
C ARG A 64 4.32 9.27 9.28
N LEU A 65 3.58 9.26 8.18
CA LEU A 65 2.59 8.22 7.88
C LEU A 65 3.27 6.86 7.66
N LEU A 66 4.37 6.85 6.90
CA LEU A 66 5.18 5.67 6.66
C LEU A 66 5.71 5.07 7.97
N LEU A 67 6.32 5.88 8.82
CA LEU A 67 6.85 5.43 10.12
C LEU A 67 5.74 4.90 11.03
N ALA A 68 4.60 5.59 11.09
CA ALA A 68 3.46 5.16 11.90
C ALA A 68 2.88 3.81 11.41
N PHE A 69 2.80 3.61 10.09
CA PHE A 69 2.38 2.33 9.51
C PHE A 69 3.38 1.22 9.85
N SER A 70 4.66 1.47 9.57
CA SER A 70 5.75 0.53 9.85
C SER A 70 5.78 0.09 11.31
N GLU A 71 5.64 1.02 12.25
CA GLU A 71 5.53 0.72 13.68
C GLU A 71 4.30 -0.14 13.99
N SER A 72 3.13 0.21 13.45
CA SER A 72 1.88 -0.51 13.72
C SER A 72 1.88 -1.97 13.21
N GLU A 73 2.57 -2.23 12.12
CA GLU A 73 2.64 -3.56 11.48
C GLU A 73 3.90 -4.35 11.89
N GLY A 74 4.82 -3.76 12.66
CA GLY A 74 6.12 -4.36 12.98
C GLY A 74 7.01 -4.55 11.74
N LEU A 75 6.85 -3.69 10.73
CA LEU A 75 7.60 -3.72 9.49
C LEU A 75 8.68 -2.64 9.48
N ARG A 76 9.70 -2.83 8.64
CA ARG A 76 10.66 -1.76 8.37
C ARG A 76 10.11 -0.87 7.25
N PRO A 77 10.37 0.44 7.25
CA PRO A 77 9.96 1.33 6.14
C PRO A 77 10.45 0.85 4.77
N GLU A 78 11.63 0.24 4.70
CA GLU A 78 12.20 -0.31 3.47
C GLU A 78 11.32 -1.42 2.88
N THR A 79 10.61 -2.18 3.71
CA THR A 79 9.68 -3.22 3.25
C THR A 79 8.51 -2.62 2.46
N VAL A 80 8.08 -1.41 2.78
CA VAL A 80 7.04 -0.68 2.02
C VAL A 80 7.58 -0.26 0.65
N ALA A 81 8.81 0.25 0.61
CA ALA A 81 9.47 0.63 -0.65
C ALA A 81 9.81 -0.58 -1.53
N GLU A 82 10.19 -1.72 -0.93
CA GLU A 82 10.37 -3.00 -1.63
C GLU A 82 9.05 -3.50 -2.21
N ALA A 83 7.96 -3.49 -1.43
CA ALA A 83 6.63 -3.86 -1.91
C ALA A 83 6.18 -2.98 -3.09
N ARG A 84 6.40 -1.66 -3.03
CA ARG A 84 6.01 -0.75 -4.12
C ARG A 84 6.76 -1.05 -5.42
N ARG A 85 8.06 -1.33 -5.34
CA ARG A 85 8.89 -1.66 -6.50
C ARG A 85 8.48 -2.99 -7.15
N ALA A 86 8.10 -3.97 -6.34
CA ALA A 86 7.67 -5.27 -6.85
C ALA A 86 6.40 -5.22 -7.73
N PHE A 87 5.59 -4.16 -7.64
CA PHE A 87 4.47 -3.94 -8.57
C PHE A 87 4.92 -3.42 -9.95
N GLU A 88 6.09 -2.77 -10.08
CA GLU A 88 6.65 -2.32 -11.36
C GLU A 88 7.34 -3.47 -12.11
N ASP A 89 7.88 -4.43 -11.37
CA ASP A 89 8.52 -5.63 -11.91
C ASP A 89 7.51 -6.69 -12.38
N GLN A 90 6.20 -6.43 -12.28
CA GLN A 90 5.18 -7.30 -12.85
C GLN A 90 5.23 -7.12 -14.38
N PRO A 91 5.72 -8.12 -15.15
CA PRO A 91 5.77 -7.98 -16.58
C PRO A 91 4.36 -7.70 -17.08
N TYR A 92 4.22 -6.70 -17.95
CA TYR A 92 3.03 -6.59 -18.79
C TYR A 92 2.90 -7.94 -19.49
N ASP A 93 1.97 -8.80 -19.05
CA ASP A 93 1.54 -9.95 -19.85
C ASP A 93 0.90 -9.34 -21.11
N LEU A 94 1.74 -9.17 -22.12
CA LEU A 94 1.33 -8.93 -23.49
C LEU A 94 0.85 -10.29 -24.05
N ASP A 95 -0.31 -10.73 -23.58
CA ASP A 95 -1.12 -11.76 -24.24
C ASP A 95 -2.08 -11.11 -25.26
#